data_AF-A0A1C0SXD9-F1
#
_entry.id   AF-A0A1C0SXD9-F1
#
_cell.length_a   1.000
_cell.length_b   1.000
_cell.length_c   1.000
_cell.angle_alpha   90.00
_cell.angle_beta   90.00
_cell.angle_gamma   90.00
#
_symmetry.space_group_name_H-M   'P 1'
#
loop_
_entity.id
_entity.type
_entity.pdbx_description
1 polymer ?
#
loop_
_entity_poly.entity_id
_entity_poly.type
_entity_poly.pdbx_seq_one_letter_code
_entity_poly.pdbx_strand_id
1 'polypeptide(L)' 'MQTLQQAITKSPALSVQDIPYDMAWSEGLKLEGCVRTEREGATVFTGVHPEHGNIHIVIPPVGNGLLLFPFVTHSF' A
#
# COMPACT_ATOMS: atom_id res chain seq x y z
N MET A 1 -26.36 3.33 9.44
CA MET A 1 -25.59 2.10 9.10
C MET A 1 -24.14 2.39 9.43
N GLN A 2 -23.59 1.75 10.46
CA GLN A 2 -22.16 1.86 10.78
C GLN A 2 -21.39 0.92 9.86
N THR A 3 -20.62 1.49 8.94
CA THR A 3 -19.64 0.74 8.15
C THR A 3 -18.57 0.25 9.10
N LEU A 4 -18.61 -1.04 9.45
CA LEU A 4 -17.52 -1.73 10.12
C LEU A 4 -16.32 -1.74 9.16
N GLN A 5 -15.50 -0.72 9.26
CA GLN A 5 -14.19 -0.69 8.62
C GLN A 5 -13.39 -1.83 9.24
N GLN A 6 -13.24 -2.93 8.51
CA GLN A 6 -12.42 -4.06 8.95
C GLN A 6 -11.00 -3.56 9.15
N ALA A 7 -10.61 -3.37 10.42
CA ALA A 7 -9.27 -2.96 10.79
C ALA A 7 -8.33 -4.15 10.53
N ILE A 8 -7.65 -4.13 9.38
CA ILE A 8 -6.63 -5.12 9.06
C ILE A 8 -5.52 -4.99 10.12
N THR A 9 -5.50 -5.96 11.03
CA THR A 9 -4.72 -5.95 12.27
C THR A 9 -3.30 -6.47 12.01
N LYS A 10 -2.57 -5.86 11.07
CA LYS A 10 -1.13 -6.17 10.95
C LYS A 10 -0.38 -5.43 12.05
N SER A 11 0.34 -6.18 12.89
CA SER A 11 1.25 -5.62 13.91
C SER A 11 2.26 -4.65 13.25
N PRO A 12 2.74 -3.59 13.93
CA PRO A 12 3.60 -2.57 13.33
C PRO A 12 4.83 -3.12 12.59
N ALA A 13 5.37 -4.25 13.04
CA ALA A 13 6.48 -4.97 12.41
C ALA A 13 6.14 -5.59 11.02
N LEU A 14 4.86 -5.63 10.63
CA LEU A 14 4.34 -6.15 9.37
C LEU A 14 3.63 -5.05 8.54
N SER A 15 3.82 -3.78 8.93
CA SER A 15 3.21 -2.63 8.24
C SER A 15 3.85 -2.33 6.87
N VAL A 16 5.05 -2.86 6.64
CA VAL A 16 5.81 -2.73 5.41
C VAL A 16 6.21 -4.12 4.92
N GLN A 17 6.03 -4.37 3.63
CA GLN A 17 6.48 -5.60 2.98
C GLN A 17 7.25 -5.28 1.71
N ASP A 18 8.49 -5.76 1.64
CA ASP A 18 9.28 -5.75 0.42
C ASP A 18 8.72 -6.76 -0.59
N ILE A 19 8.56 -6.31 -1.83
CA ILE A 19 8.13 -7.12 -2.95
C ILE A 19 9.03 -6.86 -4.17
N PRO A 20 9.21 -7.84 -5.07
CA PRO A 20 9.96 -7.63 -6.30
C PRO A 20 9.43 -6.45 -7.13
N TYR A 21 10.31 -5.76 -7.83
CA TYR A 21 9.98 -4.58 -8.64
C TYR A 21 8.78 -4.80 -9.58
N ASP A 22 8.81 -5.88 -10.37
CA ASP A 22 7.73 -6.19 -11.33
C ASP A 22 6.41 -6.51 -10.63
N MET A 23 6.48 -7.15 -9.47
CA MET A 23 5.31 -7.43 -8.64
C MET A 23 4.69 -6.12 -8.14
N ALA A 24 5.49 -5.14 -7.74
CA ALA A 24 4.97 -3.85 -7.29
C ALA A 24 4.17 -3.12 -8.36
N TRP A 25 4.59 -3.20 -9.63
CA TRP A 25 3.80 -2.69 -10.75
C TRP A 25 2.49 -3.47 -10.93
N SER A 26 2.55 -4.81 -10.83
CA SER A 26 1.35 -5.65 -10.93
C SER A 26 0.34 -5.37 -9.83
N GLU A 27 0.79 -5.21 -8.58
CA GLU A 27 -0.07 -4.86 -7.45
C GLU A 27 -0.69 -3.46 -7.61
N GLY A 28 0.05 -2.50 -8.16
CA GLY A 28 -0.47 -1.15 -8.46
C GLY A 28 -1.64 -1.15 -9.44
N LEU A 29 -1.65 -2.07 -10.41
CA LEU A 29 -2.73 -2.23 -11.38
C LEU A 29 -4.01 -2.84 -10.78
N LYS A 30 -3.90 -3.52 -9.64
CA LYS A 30 -5.05 -4.13 -8.94
C LYS A 30 -5.79 -3.14 -8.04
N LEU A 31 -5.26 -1.94 -7.83
CA LEU A 31 -5.85 -0.95 -6.94
C LEU A 31 -7.10 -0.33 -7.54
N GLU A 32 -8.21 -0.42 -6.82
CA GLU A 32 -9.42 0.34 -7.12
C GLU A 32 -9.23 1.81 -6.71
N GLY A 33 -9.67 2.74 -7.57
CA GLY A 33 -9.48 4.17 -7.34
C GLY A 33 -8.01 4.61 -7.34
N CYS A 34 -7.15 3.87 -8.05
CA CYS A 34 -5.70 4.07 -8.08
C CYS A 34 -5.32 5.50 -8.47
N VAL A 35 -4.52 6.13 -7.61
CA VAL A 35 -3.83 7.39 -7.88
C VAL A 35 -2.33 7.09 -7.99
N ARG A 36 -1.76 7.37 -9.16
CA ARG A 36 -0.32 7.31 -9.40
C ARG A 36 0.29 8.69 -9.21
N THR A 37 1.29 8.78 -8.35
CA THR A 37 2.10 9.98 -8.13
C THR A 37 3.57 9.67 -8.37
N GLU A 38 4.28 10.55 -9.05
CA GLU A 38 5.73 10.45 -9.21
C GLU A 38 6.41 11.53 -8.36
N ARG A 39 7.36 11.13 -7.52
CA ARG A 39 8.08 12.05 -6.65
C ARG A 39 9.50 11.56 -6.42
N GLU A 40 10.47 12.45 -6.64
CA GLU A 40 11.90 12.19 -6.36
C GLU A 40 12.43 10.90 -7.03
N GLY A 41 11.91 10.58 -8.22
CA GLY A 41 12.28 9.38 -8.99
C GLY A 41 11.60 8.08 -8.54
N ALA A 42 10.77 8.12 -7.50
CA ALA A 42 9.92 7.01 -7.10
C ALA A 42 8.49 7.18 -7.64
N THR A 43 7.86 6.06 -8.00
CA THR A 43 6.43 5.99 -8.30
C THR A 43 5.68 5.51 -7.08
N VAL A 44 4.62 6.21 -6.68
CA VAL A 44 3.74 5.83 -5.59
C VAL A 44 2.34 5.60 -6.13
N PHE A 45 1.79 4.42 -5.87
CA PHE A 45 0.38 4.13 -6.09
C PHE A 45 -0.37 4.14 -4.76
N THR A 46 -1.52 4.80 -4.75
CA THR A 46 -2.44 4.81 -3.60
C THR A 46 -3.81 4.35 -4.07
N GLY A 47 -4.44 3.45 -3.33
CA GLY A 47 -5.79 2.98 -3.65
C GLY A 47 -6.27 1.86 -2.72
N VAL A 48 -7.42 1.28 -3.06
CA VAL A 48 -8.00 0.16 -2.33
C VAL A 48 -7.57 -1.13 -3.00
N HIS A 49 -6.78 -1.96 -2.33
CA HIS A 49 -6.42 -3.30 -2.79
C HIS A 49 -7.51 -4.31 -2.38
N PRO A 50 -7.95 -5.21 -3.28
CA PRO A 50 -9.03 -6.16 -3.00
C PRO A 50 -8.76 -7.06 -1.79
N GLU A 51 -7.49 -7.39 -1.55
CA GLU A 51 -7.08 -8.29 -0.45
C GLU A 51 -6.61 -7.57 0.80
N HIS A 52 -6.26 -6.28 0.70
CA HIS A 52 -5.49 -5.57 1.74
C HIS A 52 -6.11 -4.24 2.17
N GLY A 53 -7.24 -3.84 1.58
CA GLY A 53 -7.85 -2.55 1.84
C GLY A 53 -6.97 -1.39 1.35
N ASN A 54 -7.06 -0.24 1.99
CA ASN A 54 -6.30 0.96 1.60
C ASN A 54 -4.80 0.75 1.79
N ILE A 55 -4.02 0.66 0.71
CA ILE A 55 -2.57 0.52 0.77
C ILE A 55 -1.87 1.59 -0.05
N HIS A 56 -0.57 1.76 0.21
CA HIS A 56 0.32 2.46 -0.69
C HIS A 56 1.35 1.49 -1.23
N ILE A 57 1.73 1.67 -2.49
CA ILE A 57 2.77 0.90 -3.16
C ILE A 57 3.84 1.87 -3.61
N VAL A 58 5.06 1.70 -3.12
CA VAL A 58 6.20 2.55 -3.47
C VAL A 58 7.14 1.76 -4.37
N ILE A 59 7.43 2.30 -5.54
CA ILE A 59 8.35 1.73 -6.52
C ILE A 59 9.52 2.69 -6.67
N PRO A 60 10.67 2.43 -6.02
CA PRO A 60 11.86 3.25 -6.18
C PRO A 60 12.45 3.09 -7.58
N PRO A 61 13.35 4.00 -8.02
CA PRO A 61 13.99 3.88 -9.34
C PRO A 61 14.89 2.65 -9.47
N VAL A 62 15.38 2.11 -8.35
CA VAL A 62 16.22 0.91 -8.28
C VAL A 62 15.86 0.10 -7.04
N GLY A 63 15.82 -1.23 -7.17
CA GLY A 63 15.58 -2.15 -6.06
C GLY A 63 14.16 -2.72 -6.03
N ASN A 64 13.77 -3.20 -4.85
CA ASN A 64 12.45 -3.78 -4.61
C ASN A 64 11.39 -2.68 -4.38
N GLY A 65 10.13 -3.01 -4.67
CA GLY A 65 9.00 -2.18 -4.27
C GLY A 65 8.58 -2.46 -2.83
N LEU A 66 7.80 -1.55 -2.26
CA LEU A 66 7.30 -1.62 -0.89
C LEU A 66 5.78 -1.54 -0.88
N LEU A 67 5.13 -2.49 -0.22
CA LEU A 67 3.72 -2.39 0.18
C LEU A 67 3.65 -1.79 1.57
N LEU A 68 2.92 -0.68 1.70
CA LEU A 68 2.64 -0.01 2.97
C LEU A 68 1.17 -0.26 3.34
N PHE A 69 0.96 -1.06 4.37
CA PHE A 69 -0.36 -1.36 4.91
C PHE A 69 -0.82 -0.25 5.85
N PRO A 70 -2.14 0.00 5.96
CA PRO A 70 -2.66 1.05 6.82
C PRO A 70 -2.44 0.63 8.27
N PHE A 71 -1.77 1.48 9.05
CA PHE A 71 -1.69 1.35 10.49
C PHE A 71 -2.72 2.28 11.12
N VAL A 72 -3.60 1.72 11.94
CA VAL A 72 -4.45 2.53 12.81
C VAL A 72 -3.56 3.01 13.96
N THR A 73 -3.10 4.25 13.92
CA THR A 73 -2.57 4.90 15.13
C THR A 73 -3.75 5.11 16.08
N HIS A 74 -3.87 4.29 17.12
CA HIS A 74 -4.71 4.64 18.26
C HIS A 74 -4.11 5.87 18.93
N SER A 75 -4.79 7.00 18.82
CA SER A 75 -4.56 8.16 19.68
C SER A 75 -5.03 7.80 21.09
N PHE A 76 -4.13 7.81 22.07
CA PHE A 76 -4.49 7.79 23.49
C PHE A 76 -4.92 9.17 23.95
#